data_AF-A0A1Y4UER4-F1
#
_entry.id   AF-A0A1Y4UER4-F1
#
_cell.length_a   1.000
_cell.length_b   1.000
_cell.length_c   1.000
_cell.angle_alpha   90.00
_cell.angle_beta   90.00
_cell.angle_gamma   90.00
#
_symmetry.space_group_name_H-M   'P 1'
#
loop_
_entity.id
_entity.type
_entity.pdbx_description
1 polymer ?
#
loop_
_entity_poly.entity_id
_entity_poly.type
_entity_poly.pdbx_seq_one_letter_code
_entity_poly.pdbx_strand_id
1 'polypeptide(L)'
;MDLYFTVKNTIIEPVNPQPVIIADSYKYINVHFEFTTDEWNEGERTAYFTGQPIILNDDNTCYLPIVPKGIISVGVGCVKSDGAVFYTNKLMISITESAKPRSLQAICLPGIYEQIMQKFAEL
;
A
#
# COMPACT_ATOMS: atom_id res chain seq x y z
N MET A 1 -6.79 3.46 7.61
CA MET A 1 -5.55 4.23 7.75
C MET A 1 -4.80 4.01 6.48
N ASP A 2 -4.41 5.11 5.86
CA ASP A 2 -4.10 5.13 4.45
C ASP A 2 -2.72 5.75 4.25
N LEU A 3 -1.93 5.13 3.38
CA LEU A 3 -0.65 5.63 2.91
C LEU A 3 -0.81 6.23 1.52
N TYR A 4 -0.30 7.43 1.31
CA TYR A 4 -0.38 8.13 0.04
C TYR A 4 1.02 8.45 -0.46
N PHE A 5 1.29 8.08 -1.70
CA PHE A 5 2.55 8.34 -2.37
C PHE A 5 2.32 9.02 -3.70
N THR A 6 3.18 9.97 -4.03
CA THR A 6 3.29 10.53 -5.38
C THR A 6 4.47 9.87 -6.08
N VAL A 7 4.25 9.40 -7.29
CA VAL A 7 5.26 8.79 -8.15
C VAL A 7 5.47 9.69 -9.37
N LYS A 8 6.71 10.16 -9.53
CA LYS A 8 7.13 11.01 -10.65
C LYS A 8 8.41 10.46 -11.24
N ASN A 9 8.37 10.04 -12.51
CA ASN A 9 9.48 9.34 -13.14
C ASN A 9 9.93 8.14 -12.27
N THR A 10 11.20 8.14 -11.84
CA THR A 10 11.78 7.11 -10.97
C THR A 10 11.80 7.50 -9.50
N ILE A 11 11.12 8.58 -9.10
CA ILE A 11 11.09 9.10 -7.73
C ILE A 11 9.72 8.81 -7.11
N ILE A 12 9.72 8.17 -5.94
CA ILE A 12 8.53 8.02 -5.08
C ILE A 12 8.69 8.85 -3.81
N GLU A 13 7.67 9.66 -3.50
CA GLU A 13 7.64 10.55 -2.34
C GLU A 13 6.38 10.31 -1.51
N PRO A 14 6.47 10.31 -0.17
CA PRO A 14 5.30 10.21 0.69
C PRO A 14 4.57 11.56 0.73
N VAL A 15 3.24 11.55 0.55
CA VAL A 15 2.41 12.77 0.64
C VAL A 15 2.32 13.26 2.09
N ASN A 16 2.34 12.35 3.07
CA ASN A 16 2.36 12.67 4.50
C ASN A 16 3.57 11.98 5.17
N PRO A 17 4.67 12.70 5.44
CA PRO A 17 5.93 12.12 5.90
C PRO A 17 5.95 11.68 7.39
N GLN A 18 4.80 11.67 8.06
CA GLN A 18 4.74 11.25 9.47
C GLN A 18 4.72 9.73 9.61
N PRO A 19 5.25 9.18 10.73
CA PRO A 19 5.14 7.77 11.04
C PRO A 19 3.69 7.29 10.97
N VAL A 20 3.48 6.14 10.34
CA VAL A 20 2.16 5.53 10.23
C VAL A 20 1.84 4.82 11.53
N ILE A 21 0.98 5.43 12.34
CA ILE A 21 0.53 4.89 13.63
C ILE A 21 -0.68 3.96 13.43
N ILE A 22 -0.49 2.66 13.59
CA ILE A 22 -1.56 1.66 13.51
C ILE A 22 -2.15 1.36 14.90
N ALA A 23 -3.48 1.39 15.01
CA ALA A 23 -4.22 0.93 16.18
C ALA A 23 -4.73 -0.51 15.94
N ASP A 24 -4.76 -1.33 17.00
CA ASP A 24 -5.01 -2.79 17.04
C ASP A 24 -6.23 -3.37 16.27
N SER A 25 -7.03 -2.54 15.60
CA SER A 25 -8.30 -2.97 14.97
C SER A 25 -8.22 -3.28 13.47
N TYR A 26 -7.12 -2.97 12.76
CA TYR A 26 -7.03 -3.23 11.31
C TYR A 26 -5.74 -3.99 10.97
N LYS A 27 -5.89 -5.09 10.23
CA LYS A 27 -4.78 -5.99 9.81
C LYS A 27 -4.04 -5.51 8.55
N TYR A 28 -4.51 -4.44 7.91
CA TYR A 28 -4.00 -3.95 6.64
C TYR A 28 -3.96 -2.42 6.61
N ILE A 29 -3.02 -1.86 5.86
CA ILE A 29 -2.96 -0.45 5.49
C ILE A 29 -3.39 -0.35 4.03
N ASN A 30 -4.34 0.53 3.73
CA ASN A 30 -4.65 0.86 2.34
C ASN A 30 -3.53 1.76 1.82
N VAL A 31 -2.94 1.43 0.67
CA VAL A 31 -1.87 2.22 0.06
C VAL A 31 -2.34 2.72 -1.28
N HIS A 32 -2.24 4.03 -1.51
CA HIS A 32 -2.61 4.71 -2.72
C HIS A 32 -1.38 5.34 -3.39
N PHE A 33 -1.26 5.14 -4.69
CA PHE A 33 -0.19 5.72 -5.51
C PHE A 33 -0.77 6.66 -6.56
N GLU A 34 -0.29 7.90 -6.57
CA GLU A 34 -0.59 8.87 -7.61
C GLU A 34 0.55 8.90 -8.63
N PHE A 35 0.30 8.37 -9.83
CA PHE A 35 1.25 8.41 -10.93
C PHE A 35 1.08 9.68 -11.75
N THR A 36 2.11 10.53 -11.76
CA THR A 36 2.03 11.88 -12.32
C THR A 36 2.66 12.02 -13.71
N THR A 37 3.21 10.95 -14.25
CA THR A 37 3.91 10.95 -15.54
C THR A 37 3.42 9.81 -16.43
N ASP A 38 3.44 10.03 -17.75
CA ASP A 38 2.77 9.15 -18.71
C ASP A 38 3.44 7.78 -18.88
N GLU A 39 4.71 7.64 -18.47
CA GLU A 39 5.46 6.38 -18.58
C GLU A 39 4.82 5.22 -17.80
N TRP A 40 3.94 5.52 -16.85
CA TRP A 40 3.21 4.55 -16.02
C TRP A 40 1.95 3.99 -16.69
N ASN A 41 1.54 4.51 -17.85
CA ASN A 41 0.31 4.09 -18.55
C ASN A 41 0.47 2.83 -19.41
N GLU A 42 1.69 2.33 -19.58
CA GLU A 42 2.02 1.30 -20.58
C GLU A 42 2.06 -0.13 -20.05
N GLY A 43 1.62 -0.40 -18.81
CA GLY A 43 1.65 -1.75 -18.26
C GLY A 43 1.04 -1.92 -16.86
N GLU A 44 1.01 -3.17 -16.40
CA GLU A 44 0.54 -3.54 -15.06
C GLU A 44 1.50 -3.00 -13.99
N ARG A 45 0.96 -2.25 -13.05
CA ARG A 45 1.73 -1.59 -12.00
C ARG A 45 1.83 -2.52 -10.80
N THR A 46 3.04 -2.76 -10.33
CA THR A 46 3.34 -3.62 -9.19
C THR A 46 4.09 -2.82 -8.14
N ALA A 47 3.56 -2.77 -6.92
CA ALA A 47 4.26 -2.25 -5.76
C ALA A 47 5.12 -3.34 -5.11
N TYR A 48 6.27 -2.96 -4.58
CA TYR A 48 7.22 -3.86 -3.91
C TYR A 48 7.41 -3.40 -2.47
N PHE A 49 6.93 -4.19 -1.52
CA PHE A 49 7.04 -3.93 -0.09
C PHE A 49 8.01 -4.92 0.56
N THR A 50 9.20 -4.47 0.95
CA THR A 50 10.22 -5.35 1.58
C THR A 50 10.46 -6.64 0.79
N GLY A 51 10.43 -6.52 -0.55
CA GLY A 51 10.60 -7.66 -1.48
C GLY A 51 9.34 -8.46 -1.78
N GLN A 52 8.20 -8.14 -1.18
CA GLN A 52 6.90 -8.73 -1.52
C GLN A 52 6.22 -7.91 -2.63
N PRO A 53 6.01 -8.49 -3.83
CA PRO A 53 5.29 -7.82 -4.91
C PRO A 53 3.78 -7.87 -4.65
N ILE A 54 3.09 -6.76 -4.94
CA ILE A 54 1.64 -6.64 -4.89
C ILE A 54 1.20 -5.89 -6.16
N ILE A 55 0.35 -6.53 -6.96
CA ILE A 55 -0.25 -5.89 -8.14
C ILE A 55 -1.24 -4.82 -7.66
N LEU A 56 -1.21 -3.65 -8.29
CA LEU A 56 -2.14 -2.56 -7.97
C LEU A 56 -3.52 -2.82 -8.58
N ASN A 57 -4.55 -2.39 -7.87
CA ASN A 57 -5.91 -2.29 -8.39
C ASN A 57 -5.99 -1.19 -9.48
N ASP A 58 -7.10 -1.18 -10.24
CA ASP A 58 -7.36 -0.19 -11.31
C ASP A 58 -7.31 1.27 -10.83
N ASP A 59 -7.62 1.50 -9.54
CA ASP A 59 -7.58 2.81 -8.90
C ASP A 59 -6.22 3.14 -8.26
N ASN A 60 -5.17 2.39 -8.60
CA ASN A 60 -3.81 2.51 -8.08
C ASN A 60 -3.69 2.27 -6.57
N THR A 61 -4.59 1.48 -6.01
CA THR A 61 -4.54 1.08 -4.60
C THR A 61 -4.05 -0.35 -4.41
N CYS A 62 -3.58 -0.66 -3.21
CA CYS A 62 -3.38 -2.03 -2.75
C CYS A 62 -3.48 -2.12 -1.23
N TYR A 63 -3.67 -3.33 -0.70
CA TYR A 63 -3.68 -3.58 0.74
C TYR A 63 -2.35 -4.18 1.19
N LEU A 64 -1.61 -3.43 2.00
CA LEU A 64 -0.40 -3.91 2.65
C LEU A 64 -0.77 -4.61 3.97
N PRO A 65 -0.53 -5.92 4.12
CA PRO A 65 -0.71 -6.60 5.39
C PRO A 65 0.26 -6.03 6.45
N ILE A 66 -0.28 -5.66 7.59
CA ILE A 66 0.47 -5.18 8.74
C ILE A 66 1.14 -6.40 9.38
N VAL A 67 2.35 -6.75 8.92
CA VAL A 67 3.10 -7.91 9.45
C VAL A 67 4.55 -7.60 9.85
N PRO A 68 5.08 -6.38 9.66
CA PRO A 68 6.20 -5.99 10.51
C PRO A 68 6.00 -4.62 11.14
N LYS A 69 6.03 -4.59 12.47
CA LYS A 69 6.52 -3.43 13.22
C LYS A 69 7.93 -3.14 12.70
N GLY A 70 8.22 -1.91 12.26
CA GLY A 70 9.56 -1.56 11.77
C GLY A 70 9.59 -0.73 10.49
N ILE A 71 10.75 -0.76 9.83
CA ILE A 71 11.01 -0.04 8.57
C ILE A 71 10.59 -0.92 7.41
N ILE A 72 9.74 -0.40 6.52
CA ILE A 72 9.43 -1.03 5.25
C ILE A 72 10.07 -0.24 4.11
N SER A 73 10.49 -0.96 3.07
CA SER A 73 10.92 -0.35 1.81
C SER A 73 9.78 -0.44 0.80
N VAL A 74 9.47 0.67 0.14
CA VAL A 74 8.42 0.80 -0.86
C VAL A 74 9.05 1.21 -2.18
N GLY A 75 8.73 0.51 -3.25
CA GLY A 75 9.02 0.92 -4.62
C GLY A 75 7.90 0.44 -5.55
N VAL A 76 7.88 0.96 -6.77
CA VAL A 76 6.89 0.57 -7.78
C VAL A 76 7.60 0.30 -9.09
N GLY A 77 7.08 -0.66 -9.86
CA GLY A 77 7.51 -0.88 -11.24
C GLY A 77 6.35 -1.27 -12.14
N CYS A 78 6.56 -1.14 -13.44
CA CYS A 78 5.69 -1.69 -14.47
C CYS A 78 6.53 -2.29 -15.60
N VAL A 79 5.95 -3.28 -16.28
CA VAL A 79 6.53 -3.88 -17.49
C VAL A 79 5.84 -3.26 -18.70
N LYS A 80 6.61 -2.59 -19.55
CA LYS A 80 6.12 -1.94 -20.77
C LYS A 80 5.82 -2.97 -21.86
N SER A 81 5.05 -2.55 -22.86
CA SER A 81 4.69 -3.38 -24.01
C SER A 81 5.88 -3.92 -24.82
N ASP A 82 7.03 -3.25 -24.78
CA ASP A 82 8.29 -3.68 -25.43
C ASP A 82 9.15 -4.61 -24.54
N GLY A 83 8.66 -4.96 -23.36
CA GLY A 83 9.37 -5.77 -22.36
C GLY A 83 10.36 -4.99 -21.50
N ALA A 84 10.51 -3.67 -21.69
CA ALA A 84 11.32 -2.85 -20.82
C ALA A 84 10.67 -2.71 -19.43
N VAL A 85 11.49 -2.66 -18.39
CA VAL A 85 11.03 -2.48 -17.00
C VAL A 85 11.25 -1.02 -16.60
N PHE A 86 10.18 -0.35 -16.22
CA PHE A 86 10.23 0.98 -15.63
C PHE A 86 10.04 0.86 -14.11
N TYR A 87 10.91 1.49 -13.32
CA TYR A 87 10.94 1.28 -11.86
C TYR A 87 11.31 2.56 -11.09
N THR A 88 10.79 2.70 -9.88
CA THR A 88 11.15 3.78 -8.95
C THR A 88 12.33 3.41 -8.04
N ASN A 89 12.91 4.43 -7.42
CA ASN A 89 13.74 4.26 -6.23
C ASN A 89 12.93 3.59 -5.10
N LYS A 90 13.66 3.02 -4.14
CA LYS A 90 13.07 2.52 -2.89
C LYS A 90 13.03 3.63 -1.85
N LEU A 91 11.86 3.89 -1.30
CA LEU A 91 11.64 4.77 -0.16
C LEU A 91 11.50 3.94 1.11
N MET A 92 12.19 4.35 2.18
CA MET A 92 12.05 3.73 3.50
C MET A 92 11.02 4.50 4.33
N ILE A 93 10.03 3.81 4.88
CA ILE A 93 9.04 4.39 5.79
C ILE A 93 8.94 3.56 7.08
N SER A 94 8.68 4.24 8.18
CA SER A 94 8.54 3.62 9.50
C SER A 94 7.07 3.42 9.84
N ILE A 95 6.69 2.17 10.15
CA ILE A 95 5.36 1.83 10.68
C ILE A 95 5.52 1.57 12.17
N THR A 96 4.78 2.34 12.97
CA THR A 96 4.79 2.25 14.43
C THR A 96 3.42 1.81 14.95
N GLU A 97 3.44 0.94 15.95
CA GLU A 97 2.23 0.60 16.70
C GLU A 97 1.94 1.74 17.68
N SER A 98 0.68 2.19 17.74
CA SER A 98 0.29 3.13 18.79
C SER A 98 0.46 2.45 20.14
N ALA A 99 1.23 3.05 21.06
CA ALA A 99 1.10 2.68 22.47
C ALA A 99 -0.34 3.01 22.90
N LYS A 100 -1.16 1.98 23.11
CA LYS A 100 -2.60 2.02 23.49
C LYS A 100 -3.13 3.38 23.94
N PRO A 101 -4.19 3.92 23.33
CA PRO A 101 -5.06 4.84 24.06
C PRO A 101 -5.72 4.05 25.20
N ARG A 102 -5.68 4.56 26.43
CA ARG A 102 -6.58 4.11 27.49
C ARG A 102 -8.02 4.25 26.99
N SER A 103 -8.73 3.13 26.94
CA SER A 103 -10.19 3.02 26.77
C SER A 103 -10.81 3.80 25.61
N LEU A 104 -10.94 3.17 24.44
CA LEU A 104 -12.03 3.45 23.51
C LEU A 104 -12.56 2.11 23.02
N GLN A 105 -13.83 1.83 23.31
CA GLN A 105 -14.54 0.65 22.83
C GLN A 105 -14.49 0.64 21.29
N ALA A 106 -13.80 -0.34 20.72
CA ALA A 106 -13.85 -0.61 19.29
C ALA A 106 -15.25 -1.13 18.94
N ILE A 107 -16.00 -0.35 18.17
CA ILE A 107 -17.24 -0.82 17.54
C ILE A 107 -16.82 -1.69 16.35
N CYS A 108 -16.98 -3.01 16.49
CA CYS A 108 -16.82 -3.94 15.37
C CYS A 108 -18.01 -3.75 14.41
N LEU A 109 -17.75 -3.29 13.19
CA LEU A 109 -18.73 -3.35 12.10
C LEU A 109 -18.52 -4.66 11.31
N PRO A 110 -19.48 -5.61 11.33
CA PRO A 110 -19.31 -6.93 10.70
C PRO A 110 -19.30 -6.92 9.15
N GLY A 111 -19.80 -5.88 8.50
CA GLY A 111 -20.24 -5.98 7.11
C GLY A 111 -19.16 -6.14 6.03
N ILE A 112 -17.94 -5.66 6.23
CA ILE A 112 -16.94 -5.60 5.13
C ILE A 112 -16.10 -6.87 5.03
N TYR A 113 -15.75 -7.49 6.17
CA TYR A 113 -14.96 -8.72 6.18
C TYR A 113 -15.74 -9.89 5.56
N GLU A 114 -17.02 -9.98 5.85
CA GLU A 114 -17.91 -11.01 5.32
C GLU A 114 -18.08 -10.86 3.79
N GLN A 115 -18.14 -9.62 3.27
CA GLN A 115 -18.20 -9.34 1.84
C GLN A 115 -16.91 -9.69 1.09
N ILE A 116 -15.74 -9.43 1.70
CA ILE A 116 -14.44 -9.79 1.10
C ILE A 116 -14.27 -11.30 1.08
N MET A 117 -14.64 -12.00 2.16
CA MET A 117 -14.52 -13.47 2.21
C MET A 117 -15.48 -14.19 1.25
N GLN A 118 -16.68 -13.67 1.02
CA GLN A 118 -17.58 -14.22 0.00
C GLN A 118 -16.98 -14.15 -1.40
N LYS A 119 -16.36 -13.02 -1.77
CA LYS A 119 -15.73 -12.87 -3.09
C LYS A 119 -14.53 -13.80 -3.31
N PHE A 120 -13.81 -14.16 -2.24
CA PHE A 120 -12.70 -15.12 -2.33
C PHE A 120 -13.16 -16.60 -2.32
N ALA A 121 -14.35 -16.90 -1.82
CA ALA A 121 -14.90 -18.27 -1.79
C ALA A 121 -15.61 -18.67 -3.09
N GLU A 122 -15.93 -17.71 -3.95
CA GLU A 122 -16.57 -17.91 -5.27
C GLU A 122 -15.55 -18.01 -6.43
N LEU A 123 -14.25 -17.95 -6.13
CA LEU A 123 -13.12 -18.23 -7.04
C LEU A 123 -12.57 -19.64 -6.78
#